data_AF-A0A4Z2GG35-F1
#
_entry.id   AF-A0A4Z2GG35-F1
#
_cell.length_a   1.000
_cell.length_b   1.000
_cell.length_c   1.000
_cell.angle_alpha   90.00
_cell.angle_beta   90.00
_cell.angle_gamma   90.00
#
_symmetry.space_group_name_H-M   'P 1'
#
loop_
_entity.id
_entity.type
_entity.pdbx_description
1 polymer ?
#
loop_
_entity_poly.entity_id
_entity_poly.type
_entity_poly.pdbx_seq_one_letter_code
_entity_poly.pdbx_strand_id
1 'polypeptide(L)' 'MEHIRLPKVENVRLLDRVSPRRSRVGTLYLTATHTIFVENEAGVRNETWVSISETTGPDIRVEDVVR' A
#
# COMPACT_ATOMS: atom_id res chain seq x y z
N MET A 1 1.31 -29.22 1.89
CA MET A 1 1.79 -28.05 1.11
C MET A 1 0.89 -26.89 1.48
N GLU A 2 1.39 -25.97 2.29
CA GLU A 2 0.59 -24.84 2.74
C GLU A 2 0.51 -23.84 1.59
N HIS A 3 -0.71 -23.57 1.12
CA HIS A 3 -0.94 -22.54 0.12
C HIS A 3 -0.66 -21.20 0.80
N ILE A 4 0.56 -20.67 0.64
CA ILE A 4 0.87 -19.30 1.06
C ILE A 4 0.01 -18.39 0.18
N ARG A 5 -1.17 -18.03 0.69
CA ARG A 5 -2.00 -16.99 0.09
C ARG A 5 -1.28 -15.68 0.34
N LEU A 6 -1.18 -14.86 -0.70
CA LEU A 6 -0.68 -13.49 -0.58
C LEU A 6 -1.36 -12.82 0.62
N PRO A 7 -0.61 -12.30 1.62
CA PRO A 7 -1.22 -11.64 2.76
C PRO A 7 -2.08 -10.47 2.28
N LYS A 8 -3.37 -10.56 2.56
CA LYS A 8 -4.39 -9.57 2.21
C LYS A 8 -4.94 -8.97 3.51
N VAL A 9 -4.88 -7.66 3.63
CA VAL A 9 -5.44 -6.91 4.76
C VAL A 9 -6.51 -5.96 4.25
N GLU A 10 -7.74 -6.14 4.68
CA GLU A 10 -8.88 -5.29 4.31
C GLU A 10 -9.08 -4.17 5.33
N ASN A 11 -9.83 -3.13 4.96
CA ASN A 11 -10.15 -1.97 5.80
C ASN A 11 -8.91 -1.20 6.30
N VAL A 12 -7.85 -1.17 5.48
CA VAL A 12 -6.63 -0.41 5.76
C VAL A 12 -6.87 1.05 5.41
N ARG A 13 -6.41 1.96 6.27
CA ARG A 13 -6.47 3.40 6.04
C ARG A 13 -5.11 3.91 5.60
N LEU A 14 -4.99 4.35 4.34
CA LEU A 14 -3.84 5.09 3.86
C LEU A 14 -3.93 6.53 4.35
N LEU A 15 -2.90 6.98 5.06
CA LEU A 15 -2.80 8.34 5.60
C LEU A 15 -1.89 9.18 4.70
N ASP A 16 -2.43 10.25 4.14
CA ASP A 16 -1.64 11.28 3.48
C ASP A 16 -1.04 12.22 4.53
N ARG A 17 0.28 12.47 4.46
CA ARG A 17 0.99 13.32 5.42
C ARG A 17 0.73 14.80 5.23
N VAL A 18 0.49 15.22 3.99
CA VAL A 18 0.22 16.61 3.61
C VAL A 18 -1.24 16.94 3.93
N SER A 19 -2.13 15.96 3.81
CA SER A 19 -3.57 16.10 4.09
C SER A 19 -4.11 14.92 4.90
N PRO A 20 -3.89 14.87 6.23
CA PRO A 20 -4.35 13.76 7.08
C PRO A 20 -5.86 13.53 7.05
N ARG A 21 -6.64 14.55 6.66
CA ARG A 21 -8.09 14.48 6.47
C ARG A 21 -8.50 13.74 5.19
N ARG A 22 -7.61 13.61 4.19
CA ARG A 22 -7.78 12.81 2.97
C ARG A 22 -7.29 11.38 3.16
N SER A 23 -7.69 10.74 4.26
CA SER A 23 -7.37 9.33 4.45
C SER A 23 -8.22 8.45 3.56
N ARG A 24 -7.62 7.47 2.90
CA ARG A 24 -8.28 6.59 1.93
C ARG A 24 -8.42 5.20 2.53
N VAL A 25 -9.61 4.59 2.46
CA VAL A 25 -9.84 3.25 3.00
C VAL A 25 -9.82 2.23 1.87
N GLY A 26 -9.09 1.14 2.06
CA GLY A 26 -8.82 0.18 1.00
C GLY A 26 -8.33 -1.18 1.48
N THR A 27 -7.83 -1.96 0.54
CA THR A 27 -7.21 -3.27 0.76
C THR A 27 -5.73 -3.20 0.46
N LEU A 28 -4.91 -3.76 1.35
CA LEU A 28 -3.47 -3.90 1.19
C LEU A 28 -3.13 -5.35 0.81
N TYR A 29 -2.45 -5.52 -0.30
CA TYR A 29 -1.89 -6.80 -0.73
C TYR A 29 -0.37 -6.76 -0.55
N LEU A 30 0.17 -7.67 0.23
CA LEU A 30 1.60 -7.87 0.33
C LEU A 30 2.03 -9.01 -0.58
N THR A 31 3.05 -8.75 -1.38
CA THR A 31 3.71 -9.74 -2.24
C THR A 31 5.17 -9.85 -1.82
N ALA A 32 5.92 -10.79 -2.40
CA ALA A 32 7.34 -10.97 -2.08
C ALA A 32 8.19 -9.73 -2.42
N THR A 33 7.75 -8.90 -3.36
CA THR A 33 8.55 -7.81 -3.95
C THR A 33 7.83 -6.47 -3.93
N HIS A 34 6.52 -6.46 -3.78
CA HIS A 34 5.71 -5.24 -3.83
C HIS A 34 4.62 -5.25 -2.77
N THR A 35 4.24 -4.06 -2.34
CA THR A 35 3.03 -3.81 -1.55
C THR A 35 2.06 -2.99 -2.41
N ILE A 36 0.80 -3.41 -2.48
CA ILE A 36 -0.22 -2.80 -3.33
C ILE A 36 -1.38 -2.35 -2.44
N PHE A 37 -1.70 -1.07 -2.46
CA PHE A 37 -2.90 -0.53 -1.82
C PHE A 37 -3.97 -0.26 -2.89
N VAL A 38 -5.16 -0.82 -2.70
CA VAL A 38 -6.32 -0.63 -3.59
C VAL A 38 -7.41 0.10 -2.82
N GLU A 39 -7.75 1.30 -3.25
CA GLU A 39 -8.82 2.09 -2.64
C GLU A 39 -10.21 1.51 -2.92
N ASN A 40 -11.10 1.57 -1.93
CA ASN A 40 -12.46 1.04 -2.00
C ASN A 40 -13.52 2.11 -2.35
N GLU A 41 -13.12 3.25 -2.93
CA GLU A 41 -14.03 4.34 -3.25
C GLU A 41 -14.84 4.03 -4.53
N ALA A 42 -16.14 4.30 -4.49
CA ALA A 42 -17.08 3.91 -5.53
C ALA A 42 -16.83 4.67 -6.84
N GLY A 43 -16.24 4.00 -7.83
CA GLY A 43 -16.22 4.44 -9.22
C GLY A 43 -14.84 4.59 -9.86
N VAL A 44 -13.76 4.61 -9.07
CA VAL A 44 -12.38 4.69 -9.58
C VAL A 44 -11.53 3.65 -8.87
N ARG A 45 -11.02 2.67 -9.63
CA ARG A 45 -9.97 1.77 -9.12
C ARG A 45 -8.67 2.55 -9.06
N ASN A 46 -8.34 3.03 -7.86
CA ASN A 46 -7.09 3.74 -7.62
C ASN A 46 -6.15 2.82 -6.83
N GLU A 47 -5.05 2.44 -7.47
CA GLU A 47 -4.06 1.49 -6.96
C GLU A 47 -2.73 2.22 -6.73
N THR A 48 -2.10 1.97 -5.58
CA THR A 48 -0.78 2.50 -5.24
C THR A 48 0.19 1.34 -5.06
N TRP A 49 1.30 1.38 -5.79
CA TRP A 49 2.30 0.31 -5.86
C TRP A 49 3.59 0.76 -5.20
N VAL A 50 4.10 -0.05 -4.28
CA VAL A 50 5.36 0.21 -3.58
C VAL A 50 6.30 -0.96 -3.77
N SER A 51 7.49 -0.72 -4.32
CA SER A 51 8.55 -1.73 -4.46
C SER A 51 9.27 -1.92 -3.13
N ILE A 52 9.24 -3.14 -2.59
CA ILE A 52 9.94 -3.50 -1.35
C ILE A 52 11.46 -3.41 -1.57
N SER A 53 11.96 -3.77 -2.76
CA SER A 53 13.40 -3.78 -3.07
C SER A 53 14.04 -2.39 -2.99
N GLU A 54 13.33 -1.35 -3.44
CA GLU A 54 13.75 0.04 -3.31
C GLU A 54 13.60 0.54 -1.86
N THR A 55 12.65 -0.03 -1.10
CA THR A 55 12.46 0.32 0.31
C THR A 55 13.59 -0.24 1.22
N THR A 56 14.46 -1.10 0.72
CA THR A 56 15.59 -1.71 1.47
C THR A 56 16.94 -0.98 1.37
N GLY A 57 17.00 0.20 0.74
CA GLY A 57 18.16 1.09 0.89
C GLY A 57 18.23 1.69 2.31
N PRO A 58 19.42 2.08 2.82
CA PRO A 58 19.58 2.53 4.22
C PRO A 58 18.77 3.77 4.62
N ASP A 59 18.15 4.48 3.68
CA ASP A 59 17.45 5.75 3.92
C ASP A 59 16.10 5.90 3.20
N ILE A 60 15.53 4.85 2.61
CA ILE A 60 14.21 4.96 1.94
C ILE A 60 13.13 4.66 2.96
N ARG A 61 12.52 5.74 3.47
CA ARG A 61 11.37 5.62 4.37
C ARG A 61 10.13 5.44 3.51
N VAL A 62 9.09 4.77 4.02
CA VAL A 62 7.75 4.67 3.39
C VAL A 62 7.11 6.03 3.00
N GLU A 63 7.77 7.12 3.35
CA GLU A 63 7.52 8.53 3.09
C GLU A 63 7.92 8.96 1.65
N ASP A 64 8.89 8.27 1.04
CA ASP A 64 9.49 8.65 -0.24
C ASP A 64 8.70 8.17 -1.47
N VAL A 65 7.78 7.22 -1.26
CA VAL A 65 6.97 6.61 -2.33
C VAL A 65 5.69 7.42 -2.62
N VAL A 66 5.39 8.43 -1.80
CA VAL A 66 4.24 9.34 -1.99
C VAL A 66 4.73 10.69 -2.54
N ARG A 67 5.32 10.67 -3.73
CA ARG A 67 5.59 11.89 -4.54
C ARG A 67 4.87 11.83 -5.87
#